data_AF-A0A6N8NM19-F1
#
_entry.id   AF-A0A6N8NM19-F1
#
_cell.length_a   1.000
_cell.length_b   1.000
_cell.length_c   1.000
_cell.angle_alpha   90.00
_cell.angle_beta   90.00
_cell.angle_gamma   90.00
#
_symmetry.space_group_name_H-M   'P 1'
#
loop_
_entity.id
_entity.type
_entity.pdbx_description
1 polymer ?
#
loop_
_entity_poly.entity_id
_entity_poly.type
_entity_poly.pdbx_seq_one_letter_code
_entity_poly.pdbx_strand_id
1 'polypeptide(L)'
;MVRVCKVEIQNFRSIRLLTWQPSPGLNCLIGPGDSGKTTILDAIDLCLGARRNVSFSDTDFFGLDVTQPISITLTLGSLPDPLRAMDAYGNYLQAFNSVTGLVQEEPQFGLETVLCLRLRVDSELEPNWTLVSLRGEALGQERNLAWKDRLLIAPARLGTYASSNLSWARGSVLNRLTEERPNLGAELSNAARQARTSFGGQAAVQLAATLDVVTQKANELGVPVGGRTQALLDA
;
A
#
# COMPACT_ATOMS: atom_id res chain seq x y z
N MET A 1 12.87 -8.32 13.46
CA MET A 1 11.82 -7.90 12.51
C MET A 1 10.91 -6.92 13.22
N VAL A 2 10.39 -5.92 12.51
CA VAL A 2 9.45 -4.95 13.09
C VAL A 2 8.22 -5.68 13.62
N ARG A 3 7.63 -5.18 14.71
CA ARG A 3 6.44 -5.76 15.35
C ARG A 3 5.33 -4.73 15.39
N VAL A 4 4.10 -5.14 15.08
CA VAL A 4 2.90 -4.33 15.36
C VAL A 4 2.49 -4.57 16.82
N CYS A 5 2.75 -3.60 17.68
CA CYS A 5 2.47 -3.68 19.12
C CYS A 5 1.03 -3.30 19.45
N LYS A 6 0.42 -2.41 18.66
CA LYS A 6 -0.95 -1.95 18.84
C LYS A 6 -1.56 -1.59 17.49
N VAL A 7 -2.84 -1.91 17.33
CA VAL A 7 -3.67 -1.60 16.16
C VAL A 7 -4.90 -0.84 16.63
N GLU A 8 -5.11 0.34 16.08
CA GLU A 8 -6.27 1.18 16.36
C GLU A 8 -6.96 1.50 15.03
N ILE A 9 -8.25 1.19 14.93
CA ILE A 9 -9.06 1.41 13.71
C ILE A 9 -10.29 2.20 14.11
N GLN A 10 -10.60 3.23 13.35
CA GLN A 10 -11.80 4.05 13.48
C GLN A 10 -12.46 4.23 12.11
N ASN A 11 -13.78 4.08 12.08
CA ASN A 11 -14.67 4.34 10.94
C ASN A 11 -14.31 3.64 9.62
N PHE A 12 -13.73 2.43 9.67
CA PHE A 12 -13.31 1.69 8.49
C PHE A 12 -14.20 0.47 8.23
N ARG A 13 -14.97 0.50 7.14
CA ARG A 13 -15.87 -0.56 6.67
C ARG A 13 -16.80 -1.04 7.77
N SER A 14 -16.68 -2.29 8.21
CA SER A 14 -17.50 -2.85 9.29
C SER A 14 -17.04 -2.45 10.70
N ILE A 15 -15.94 -1.71 10.85
CA ILE A 15 -15.33 -1.35 12.13
C ILE A 15 -15.54 0.12 12.45
N ARG A 16 -16.40 0.42 13.42
CA ARG A 16 -16.51 1.78 13.97
C ARG A 16 -15.32 2.14 14.85
N LEU A 17 -14.95 1.23 15.76
CA LEU A 17 -13.83 1.39 16.68
C LEU A 17 -13.26 0.02 17.02
N LEU A 18 -11.94 -0.13 16.93
CA LEU A 18 -11.20 -1.29 17.40
C LEU A 18 -9.88 -0.83 17.99
N THR A 19 -9.55 -1.38 19.16
CA THR A 19 -8.21 -1.30 19.75
C THR A 19 -7.76 -2.72 20.06
N TRP A 20 -6.69 -3.15 19.42
CA TRP A 20 -6.13 -4.50 19.59
C TRP A 20 -4.63 -4.42 19.85
N GLN A 21 -4.16 -5.21 20.80
CA GLN A 21 -2.74 -5.36 21.13
C GLN A 21 -2.33 -6.80 20.79
N PRO A 22 -1.80 -7.04 19.57
CA PRO A 22 -1.34 -8.37 19.18
C PRO A 22 -0.25 -8.86 20.14
N SER A 23 -0.31 -10.13 20.51
CA SER A 23 0.79 -10.75 21.26
C SER A 23 2.02 -10.94 20.37
N PRO A 24 3.23 -11.08 20.94
CA PRO A 24 4.40 -11.45 20.17
C PRO A 24 4.20 -12.81 19.45
N GLY A 25 4.67 -12.92 18.21
CA GLY A 25 4.59 -14.16 17.44
C GLY A 25 3.31 -14.28 16.61
N LEU A 26 2.67 -15.46 16.67
CA LEU A 26 1.51 -15.77 15.84
C LEU A 26 0.22 -15.33 16.53
N ASN A 27 -0.61 -14.57 15.81
CA ASN A 27 -1.94 -14.17 16.24
C ASN A 27 -2.98 -14.72 15.26
N CYS A 28 -4.05 -15.31 15.77
CA CYS A 28 -5.12 -15.89 14.96
C CYS A 28 -6.44 -15.13 15.22
N LEU A 29 -7.02 -14.56 14.16
CA LEU A 29 -8.36 -13.96 14.21
C LEU A 29 -9.39 -15.02 13.83
N ILE A 30 -10.28 -15.38 14.75
CA ILE A 30 -11.30 -16.43 14.56
C ILE A 30 -12.68 -15.81 14.79
N GLY A 31 -13.64 -16.18 13.94
CA GLY A 31 -15.03 -15.71 14.07
C GLY A 31 -15.86 -16.03 12.83
N PRO A 32 -17.19 -15.79 12.87
CA PRO A 32 -18.12 -16.07 11.77
C PRO A 32 -17.76 -15.32 10.47
N GLY A 33 -18.37 -15.72 9.35
CA GLY A 33 -18.29 -14.95 8.11
C GLY A 33 -18.66 -13.47 8.33
N ASP A 34 -17.98 -12.57 7.62
CA ASP A 34 -18.22 -11.11 7.67
C ASP A 34 -18.01 -10.43 9.03
N SER A 35 -17.37 -11.08 10.00
CA SER A 35 -17.10 -10.51 11.32
C SER A 35 -15.98 -9.45 11.37
N GLY A 36 -15.55 -8.90 10.23
CA GLY A 36 -14.49 -7.89 10.16
C GLY A 36 -13.04 -8.38 10.27
N LYS A 37 -12.78 -9.70 10.30
CA LYS A 37 -11.40 -10.25 10.37
C LYS A 37 -10.52 -9.77 9.21
N THR A 38 -11.04 -9.90 7.99
CA THR A 38 -10.35 -9.44 6.78
C THR A 38 -10.18 -7.92 6.81
N THR A 39 -11.18 -7.19 7.31
CA THR A 39 -11.12 -5.72 7.51
C THR A 39 -9.95 -5.31 8.42
N ILE A 40 -9.69 -6.05 9.50
CA ILE A 40 -8.53 -5.78 10.38
C ILE A 40 -7.22 -5.98 9.62
N LEU A 41 -7.09 -7.09 8.88
CA LEU A 41 -5.88 -7.37 8.09
C LEU A 41 -5.69 -6.36 6.95
N ASP A 42 -6.78 -5.93 6.31
CA ASP A 42 -6.79 -4.87 5.31
C ASP A 42 -6.31 -3.56 5.90
N ALA A 43 -6.82 -3.16 7.06
CA ALA A 43 -6.40 -1.92 7.72
C ALA A 43 -4.89 -1.90 8.01
N ILE A 44 -4.36 -3.01 8.55
CA ILE A 44 -2.92 -3.15 8.83
C ILE A 44 -2.11 -3.04 7.53
N ASP A 45 -2.54 -3.74 6.48
CA ASP A 45 -1.87 -3.75 5.18
C ASP A 45 -1.94 -2.39 4.46
N LEU A 46 -3.06 -1.67 4.56
CA LEU A 46 -3.21 -0.32 4.00
C LEU A 46 -2.35 0.71 4.74
N CYS A 47 -2.27 0.61 6.06
CA CYS A 47 -1.47 1.54 6.86
C CYS A 47 0.04 1.28 6.71
N LEU A 48 0.48 0.01 6.76
CA LEU A 48 1.90 -0.35 6.77
C LEU A 48 2.48 -0.70 5.38
N GLY A 49 1.64 -1.09 4.42
CA GLY A 49 2.03 -1.55 3.10
C GLY A 49 2.77 -0.50 2.28
N ALA A 50 3.83 -0.90 1.59
CA ALA A 50 4.55 -0.04 0.64
C ALA A 50 3.84 -0.02 -0.73
N ARG A 51 2.62 0.52 -0.75
CA ARG A 51 1.84 0.72 -1.98
C ARG A 51 1.91 2.20 -2.37
N ARG A 52 2.16 2.49 -3.65
CA ARG A 52 2.23 3.86 -4.16
C ARG A 52 0.84 4.48 -4.32
N ASN A 53 -0.12 3.66 -4.75
CA ASN A 53 -1.49 4.08 -5.01
C ASN A 53 -2.43 3.14 -4.26
N VAL A 54 -3.27 3.70 -3.41
CA VAL A 54 -4.37 3.02 -2.74
C VAL A 54 -5.62 3.86 -3.03
N SER A 55 -6.63 3.23 -3.61
CA SER A 55 -7.92 3.88 -3.85
C SER A 55 -8.86 3.63 -2.68
N PHE A 56 -9.60 4.65 -2.29
CA PHE A 56 -10.71 4.56 -1.34
C PHE A 56 -12.03 4.90 -2.02
N SER A 57 -13.12 4.44 -1.43
CA SER A 57 -14.48 4.73 -1.85
C SER A 57 -15.37 4.98 -0.62
N ASP A 58 -16.55 5.55 -0.82
CA ASP A 58 -17.56 5.76 0.23
C ASP A 58 -17.89 4.46 0.98
N THR A 59 -17.78 3.31 0.30
CA THR A 59 -18.02 1.98 0.90
C THR A 59 -16.96 1.55 1.91
N ASP A 60 -15.80 2.22 1.92
CA ASP A 60 -14.76 1.99 2.92
C ASP A 60 -15.05 2.72 4.24
N PHE A 61 -16.02 3.64 4.28
CA PHE A 61 -16.41 4.36 5.50
C PHE A 61 -17.43 3.56 6.29
N PHE A 62 -17.29 3.59 7.62
CA PHE A 62 -18.24 2.92 8.49
C PHE A 62 -19.65 3.49 8.32
N GLY A 63 -20.60 2.64 7.96
CA GLY A 63 -21.98 3.05 7.70
C GLY A 63 -22.14 3.97 6.48
N LEU A 64 -21.16 4.00 5.56
CA LEU A 64 -21.13 4.91 4.41
C LEU A 64 -21.09 6.40 4.79
N ASP A 65 -20.69 6.71 6.03
CA ASP A 65 -20.65 8.07 6.55
C ASP A 65 -19.26 8.71 6.31
N VAL A 66 -19.13 9.40 5.19
CA VAL A 66 -17.90 10.13 4.81
C VAL A 66 -17.60 11.35 5.69
N THR A 67 -18.54 11.77 6.55
CA THR A 67 -18.30 12.87 7.50
C THR A 67 -17.41 12.44 8.68
N GLN A 68 -17.28 11.13 8.89
CA GLN A 68 -16.44 10.54 9.92
C GLN A 68 -15.19 9.94 9.27
N PRO A 69 -14.03 10.63 9.31
CA PRO A 69 -12.85 10.18 8.61
C PRO A 69 -12.38 8.80 9.09
N ILE A 70 -11.86 8.01 8.17
CA ILE A 70 -11.17 6.76 8.48
C ILE A 70 -9.86 7.11 9.19
N SER A 71 -9.57 6.43 10.29
CA SER A 71 -8.28 6.56 10.98
C SER A 71 -7.78 5.19 11.40
N ILE A 72 -6.63 4.78 10.87
CA ILE A 72 -5.95 3.55 11.22
C ILE A 72 -4.58 3.92 11.78
N THR A 73 -4.31 3.63 13.05
CA THR A 73 -3.02 3.89 13.70
C THR A 73 -2.37 2.57 14.11
N LEU A 74 -1.11 2.39 13.71
CA LEU A 74 -0.28 1.24 14.07
C LEU A 74 0.89 1.72 14.92
N THR A 75 1.05 1.12 16.10
CA THR A 75 2.25 1.30 16.92
C THR A 75 3.25 0.21 16.56
N LEU A 76 4.42 0.63 16.08
CA LEU A 76 5.47 -0.23 15.56
C LEU A 76 6.63 -0.30 16.55
N GLY A 77 6.88 -1.49 17.08
CA GLY A 77 8.02 -1.81 17.93
C GLY A 77 9.07 -2.66 17.22
N SER A 78 10.10 -3.06 17.96
CA SER A 78 11.25 -3.81 17.43
C SER A 78 11.84 -3.16 16.17
N LEU A 79 12.00 -1.83 16.23
CA LEU A 79 12.37 -0.98 15.11
C LEU A 79 13.79 -1.28 14.62
N PRO A 80 14.02 -1.41 13.30
CA PRO A 80 15.36 -1.48 12.72
C PRO A 80 16.12 -0.16 12.89
N ASP A 81 17.45 -0.20 12.84
CA ASP A 81 18.33 0.96 13.11
C ASP A 81 17.96 2.24 12.36
N PRO A 82 17.61 2.22 11.05
CA PRO A 82 17.23 3.44 10.34
C PRO A 82 16.00 4.13 10.93
N LEU A 83 15.08 3.36 11.52
CA LEU A 83 13.87 3.87 12.15
C LEU A 83 14.10 4.33 13.60
N ARG A 84 15.26 4.00 14.19
CA ARG A 84 15.68 4.46 15.52
C ARG A 84 16.58 5.70 15.46
N ALA A 85 16.96 6.15 14.26
CA ALA A 85 17.83 7.30 14.08
C ALA A 85 17.18 8.59 14.59
N MET A 86 17.81 9.24 15.57
CA MET A 86 17.30 10.48 16.19
C MET A 86 17.20 11.63 15.18
N ASP A 87 18.15 11.73 14.26
CA ASP A 87 18.19 12.78 13.24
C ASP A 87 16.99 12.69 12.29
N ALA A 88 16.48 11.48 12.05
CA ALA A 88 15.35 11.23 11.18
C ALA A 88 14.02 11.25 11.93
N TYR A 89 13.92 10.52 13.04
CA TYR A 89 12.63 10.25 13.69
C TYR A 89 12.58 10.68 15.16
N GLY A 90 13.57 11.41 15.66
CA GLY A 90 13.73 11.75 17.08
C GLY A 90 12.48 12.33 17.74
N ASN A 91 11.79 13.25 17.07
CA ASN A 91 10.54 13.88 17.55
C ASN A 91 9.32 12.95 17.51
N TYR A 92 9.43 11.79 16.87
CA TYR A 92 8.36 10.81 16.68
C TYR A 92 8.60 9.50 17.42
N LEU A 93 9.81 9.30 17.96
CA LEU A 93 10.13 8.14 18.80
C LEU A 93 9.41 8.27 20.14
N GLN A 94 8.62 7.26 20.47
CA GLN A 94 7.78 7.22 21.67
C GLN A 94 8.11 5.96 22.48
N ALA A 95 7.64 5.86 23.72
CA ALA A 95 7.72 4.66 24.53
C ALA A 95 6.38 3.90 24.53
N PHE A 96 6.43 2.58 24.42
CA PHE A 96 5.25 1.71 24.54
C PHE A 96 5.38 0.81 25.77
N ASN A 97 4.33 0.80 26.58
CA ASN A 97 4.20 -0.11 27.71
C ASN A 97 3.30 -1.29 27.30
N SER A 98 3.89 -2.47 27.15
CA SER A 98 3.17 -3.69 26.74
C SER A 98 2.19 -4.23 27.78
N VAL A 99 2.31 -3.81 29.05
CA VAL A 99 1.41 -4.24 30.13
C VAL A 99 0.13 -3.39 30.12
N THR A 100 0.26 -2.09 29.90
CA THR A 100 -0.88 -1.15 29.93
C THR A 100 -1.44 -0.84 28.54
N GLY A 101 -0.67 -1.07 27.48
CA GLY A 101 -1.01 -0.70 26.11
C GLY A 101 -0.90 0.80 25.81
N LEU A 102 -0.30 1.56 26.73
CA LEU A 102 -0.17 3.01 26.61
C LEU A 102 1.10 3.39 25.85
N VAL A 103 0.96 4.42 25.03
CA VAL A 103 2.07 5.10 24.34
C VAL A 103 2.36 6.39 25.09
N GLN A 104 3.64 6.63 25.37
CA GLN A 104 4.14 7.82 26.03
C GLN A 104 5.05 8.58 25.07
N GLU A 105 5.01 9.90 25.11
CA GLU A 105 5.63 10.76 24.09
C GLU A 105 7.15 10.67 24.02
N GLU A 106 7.80 10.35 25.13
CA GLU A 106 9.26 10.24 25.18
C GLU A 106 9.70 8.79 25.37
N PRO A 107 10.80 8.37 24.74
CA PRO A 107 11.45 7.10 25.05
C PRO A 107 11.80 7.03 26.53
N GLN A 108 11.45 5.94 27.21
CA GLN A 108 11.73 5.74 28.64
C GLN A 108 12.55 4.48 28.86
N PHE A 109 13.38 4.50 29.90
CA PHE A 109 14.14 3.33 30.31
C PHE A 109 13.20 2.18 30.70
N GLY A 110 13.43 0.99 30.15
CA GLY A 110 12.63 -0.21 30.43
C GLY A 110 11.34 -0.33 29.61
N LEU A 111 10.99 0.68 28.80
CA LEU A 111 9.88 0.60 27.85
C LEU A 111 10.40 0.43 26.42
N GLU A 112 9.56 -0.14 25.55
CA GLU A 112 9.95 -0.36 24.16
C GLU A 112 9.86 0.95 23.38
N THR A 113 10.92 1.31 22.65
CA THR A 113 10.87 2.45 21.73
C THR A 113 10.07 2.10 20.48
N VAL A 114 9.08 2.94 20.15
CA VAL A 114 8.12 2.70 19.07
C VAL A 114 7.95 3.93 18.18
N LEU A 115 7.36 3.70 16.99
CA LEU A 115 6.82 4.74 16.12
C LEU A 115 5.32 4.49 15.92
N CYS A 116 4.51 5.53 15.96
CA CYS A 116 3.09 5.45 15.63
C CYS A 116 2.85 5.96 14.20
N LEU A 117 2.48 5.06 13.29
CA LEU A 117 2.11 5.41 11.92
C LEU A 117 0.59 5.45 11.80
N ARG A 118 0.05 6.53 11.26
CA ARG A 118 -1.38 6.70 11.01
C ARG A 118 -1.66 6.84 9.52
N LEU A 119 -2.69 6.14 9.06
CA LEU A 119 -3.39 6.39 7.81
C LEU A 119 -4.70 7.09 8.12
N ARG A 120 -4.95 8.24 7.51
CA ARG A 120 -6.21 8.98 7.56
C ARG A 120 -6.78 9.14 6.16
N VAL A 121 -8.09 8.98 6.02
CA VAL A 121 -8.83 9.26 4.77
C VAL A 121 -10.05 10.09 5.15
N ASP A 122 -10.21 11.23 4.50
CA ASP A 122 -11.34 12.15 4.66
C ASP A 122 -12.36 11.98 3.53
N SER A 123 -13.36 12.85 3.50
CA SER A 123 -14.45 12.83 2.52
C SER A 123 -13.99 12.98 1.07
N GLU A 124 -12.79 13.47 0.86
CA GLU A 124 -12.14 13.64 -0.43
C GLU A 124 -11.55 12.33 -0.96
N LEU A 125 -11.60 11.25 -0.17
CA LEU A 125 -11.11 9.91 -0.50
C LEU A 125 -9.59 9.84 -0.70
N GLU A 126 -8.87 10.87 -0.28
CA GLU A 126 -7.41 10.96 -0.43
C GLU A 126 -6.70 10.44 0.82
N PRO A 127 -5.88 9.38 0.71
CA PRO A 127 -5.19 8.83 1.86
C PRO A 127 -3.94 9.64 2.23
N ASN A 128 -3.85 10.04 3.50
CA ASN A 128 -2.66 10.65 4.09
C ASN A 128 -2.03 9.71 5.13
N TRP A 129 -0.73 9.46 5.02
CA TRP A 129 0.06 8.72 6.02
C TRP A 129 0.99 9.67 6.77
N THR A 130 0.94 9.61 8.10
CA THR A 130 1.75 10.47 8.99
C THR A 130 2.25 9.69 10.20
N LEU A 131 3.39 10.12 10.74
CA LEU A 131 3.86 9.73 12.06
C LEU A 131 3.17 10.60 13.11
N VAL A 132 2.65 9.96 14.14
CA VAL A 132 1.90 10.62 15.21
C VAL A 132 2.82 10.82 16.40
N SER A 133 2.99 12.07 16.83
CA SER A 133 3.54 12.43 18.13
C SER A 133 3.08 13.84 18.50
N LEU A 134 2.75 14.05 19.77
CA LEU A 134 2.40 15.36 20.30
C LEU A 134 3.59 16.33 20.23
N ARG A 135 4.82 15.82 20.31
CA ARG A 135 6.03 16.65 20.18
C ARG A 135 6.22 17.15 18.75
N GLY A 136 5.99 16.29 17.76
CA GLY A 136 5.98 16.69 16.35
C GLY A 136 4.89 17.73 16.07
N GLU A 137 3.67 17.48 16.57
CA GLU A 137 2.53 18.39 16.42
C GLU A 137 2.76 19.76 17.08
N ALA A 138 3.31 19.79 18.30
CA ALA A 138 3.64 21.05 19.00
C ALA A 138 4.67 21.90 18.25
N LEU A 139 5.51 21.28 17.42
CA LEU A 139 6.49 21.95 16.56
C LEU A 139 5.93 22.28 15.16
N GLY A 140 4.65 21.98 14.91
CA GLY A 140 4.01 22.13 13.58
C GLY A 140 4.65 21.23 12.52
N GLN A 141 5.30 20.14 12.92
CA GLN A 141 5.95 19.21 12.01
C GLN A 141 5.01 18.08 11.65
N GLU A 142 4.81 17.89 10.35
CA GLU A 142 4.18 16.69 9.80
C GLU A 142 5.26 15.87 9.10
N ARG A 143 5.34 14.57 9.42
CA ARG A 143 6.33 13.67 8.83
C ARG A 143 5.70 12.34 8.50
N ASN A 144 6.12 11.76 7.38
CA ASN A 144 5.80 10.39 7.00
C ASN A 144 7.09 9.55 7.02
N LEU A 145 6.95 8.23 6.93
CA LEU A 145 8.06 7.33 6.69
C LEU A 145 8.63 7.55 5.29
N ALA A 146 9.96 7.64 5.21
CA ALA A 146 10.63 7.64 3.92
C ALA A 146 10.31 6.32 3.18
N TRP A 147 10.18 6.38 1.85
CA TRP A 147 9.82 5.20 1.03
C TRP A 147 10.75 4.00 1.27
N LYS A 148 12.05 4.26 1.44
CA LYS A 148 13.05 3.22 1.76
C LYS A 148 12.74 2.50 3.08
N ASP A 149 12.29 3.23 4.09
CA ASP A 149 12.00 2.68 5.43
C ASP A 149 10.64 1.99 5.42
N ARG A 150 9.69 2.51 4.64
CA ARG A 150 8.39 1.85 4.40
C ARG A 150 8.56 0.49 3.73
N LEU A 151 9.44 0.37 2.74
CA LEU A 151 9.78 -0.92 2.11
C LEU A 151 10.42 -1.91 3.09
N LEU A 152 11.22 -1.42 4.04
CA LEU A 152 11.90 -2.24 5.05
C LEU A 152 10.91 -2.91 6.00
N ILE A 153 9.81 -2.23 6.34
CA ILE A 153 8.80 -2.70 7.30
C ILE A 153 7.52 -3.25 6.67
N ALA A 154 7.38 -3.16 5.34
CA ALA A 154 6.16 -3.56 4.65
C ALA A 154 5.79 -5.04 4.94
N PRO A 155 4.54 -5.34 5.31
CA PRO A 155 4.10 -6.69 5.60
C PRO A 155 4.16 -7.56 4.34
N ALA A 156 4.36 -8.86 4.53
CA ALA A 156 4.16 -9.87 3.49
C ALA A 156 2.73 -10.41 3.63
N ARG A 157 1.83 -10.00 2.74
CA ARG A 157 0.43 -10.43 2.78
C ARG A 157 0.20 -11.71 1.96
N LEU A 158 -0.05 -12.83 2.62
CA LEU A 158 -0.44 -14.07 1.95
C LEU A 158 -1.97 -14.07 1.77
N GLY A 159 -2.45 -14.16 0.52
CA GLY A 159 -3.88 -14.08 0.21
C GLY A 159 -4.15 -13.90 -1.29
N THR A 160 -5.29 -13.31 -1.63
CA THR A 160 -5.79 -13.14 -3.02
C THR A 160 -4.83 -12.40 -3.97
N TYR A 161 -3.85 -11.65 -3.45
CA TYR A 161 -2.80 -10.99 -4.24
C TYR A 161 -1.41 -11.64 -4.09
N ALA A 162 -1.33 -12.94 -3.79
CA ALA A 162 -0.06 -13.65 -3.58
C ALA A 162 0.91 -13.61 -4.77
N SER A 163 0.40 -13.41 -5.99
CA SER A 163 1.22 -13.33 -7.20
C SER A 163 2.22 -12.17 -7.19
N SER A 164 1.89 -11.03 -6.57
CA SER A 164 2.81 -9.89 -6.48
C SER A 164 3.98 -10.16 -5.52
N ASN A 165 3.73 -10.89 -4.43
CA ASN A 165 4.77 -11.28 -3.47
C ASN A 165 5.76 -12.30 -4.04
N LEU A 166 5.29 -13.15 -4.96
CA LEU A 166 6.06 -14.17 -5.68
C LEU A 166 6.57 -13.69 -7.06
N SER A 167 6.63 -12.38 -7.28
CA SER A 167 7.17 -11.79 -8.51
C SER A 167 8.56 -11.19 -8.28
N TRP A 168 9.31 -10.94 -9.35
CA TRP A 168 10.56 -10.15 -9.33
C TRP A 168 10.32 -8.63 -9.41
N ALA A 169 9.13 -8.16 -8.99
CA ALA A 169 8.83 -6.74 -8.95
C ALA A 169 9.55 -6.04 -7.77
N ARG A 170 9.86 -4.74 -7.93
CA ARG A 170 10.43 -3.94 -6.84
C ARG A 170 9.48 -3.92 -5.65
N GLY A 171 9.96 -4.33 -4.48
CA GLY A 171 9.20 -4.37 -3.23
C GLY A 171 8.51 -5.70 -2.93
N SER A 172 8.62 -6.70 -3.83
CA SER A 172 8.12 -8.05 -3.56
C SER A 172 8.90 -8.77 -2.45
N VAL A 173 8.35 -9.88 -1.94
CA VAL A 173 9.01 -10.71 -0.94
C VAL A 173 10.25 -11.39 -1.52
N LEU A 174 10.18 -11.92 -2.75
CA LEU A 174 11.35 -12.50 -3.42
C LEU A 174 12.47 -11.48 -3.56
N ASN A 175 12.19 -10.27 -4.07
CA ASN A 175 13.22 -9.25 -4.25
C ASN A 175 13.78 -8.68 -2.93
N ARG A 176 13.11 -8.91 -1.78
CA ARG A 176 13.63 -8.59 -0.45
C ARG A 176 14.48 -9.72 0.15
N LEU A 177 14.16 -10.97 -0.17
CA LEU A 177 14.84 -12.16 0.35
C LEU A 177 16.04 -12.60 -0.51
N THR A 178 16.13 -12.16 -1.76
CA THR A 178 17.26 -12.49 -2.65
C THR A 178 18.37 -11.43 -2.57
N GLU A 179 19.61 -11.86 -2.37
CA GLU A 179 20.80 -11.00 -2.36
C GLU A 179 21.15 -10.51 -3.79
N GLU A 180 20.94 -11.37 -4.78
CA GLU A 180 20.98 -10.99 -6.19
C GLU A 180 19.75 -10.17 -6.55
N ARG A 181 19.99 -8.92 -6.97
CA ARG A 181 18.96 -8.01 -7.48
C ARG A 181 19.09 -7.93 -9.00
N PRO A 182 18.69 -8.94 -9.78
CA PRO A 182 18.76 -8.86 -11.21
C PRO A 182 17.87 -7.68 -11.66
N ASN A 183 18.46 -6.68 -12.31
CA ASN A 183 17.72 -5.53 -12.82
C ASN A 183 16.98 -5.92 -14.11
N LEU A 184 15.99 -6.80 -13.97
CA LEU A 184 15.17 -7.32 -15.08
C LEU A 184 14.21 -6.28 -15.65
N GLY A 185 14.16 -5.07 -15.07
CA GLY A 185 13.26 -4.01 -15.54
C GLY A 185 13.53 -3.60 -16.98
N ALA A 186 14.81 -3.56 -17.38
CA ALA A 186 15.18 -3.24 -18.76
C ALA A 186 14.76 -4.36 -19.73
N GLU A 187 15.04 -5.62 -19.38
CA GLU A 187 14.68 -6.79 -20.19
C GLU A 187 13.17 -6.97 -20.32
N LEU A 188 12.41 -6.80 -19.23
CA LEU A 188 10.95 -6.83 -19.26
C LEU A 188 10.36 -5.70 -20.10
N SER A 189 10.93 -4.49 -20.02
CA SER A 189 10.50 -3.38 -20.85
C SER A 189 10.79 -3.66 -22.33
N ASN A 190 11.94 -4.24 -22.65
CA ASN A 190 12.31 -4.63 -24.00
C ASN A 190 11.40 -5.74 -24.54
N ALA A 191 11.10 -6.77 -23.75
CA ALA A 191 10.18 -7.83 -24.10
C ALA A 191 8.76 -7.30 -24.36
N ALA A 192 8.26 -6.41 -23.49
CA ALA A 192 6.95 -5.76 -23.68
C ALA A 192 6.93 -4.90 -24.96
N ARG A 193 8.01 -4.17 -25.26
CA ARG A 193 8.14 -3.42 -26.52
C ARG A 193 8.12 -4.35 -27.72
N GLN A 194 8.93 -5.41 -27.72
CA GLN A 194 8.98 -6.41 -28.81
C GLN A 194 7.64 -7.09 -29.03
N ALA A 195 6.91 -7.41 -27.97
CA ALA A 195 5.56 -7.96 -28.06
C ALA A 195 4.60 -6.98 -28.76
N ARG A 196 4.63 -5.69 -28.42
CA ARG A 196 3.81 -4.65 -29.09
C ARG A 196 4.15 -4.51 -30.57
N THR A 197 5.43 -4.45 -30.93
CA THR A 197 5.84 -4.35 -32.34
C THR A 197 5.46 -5.59 -33.13
N SER A 198 5.67 -6.78 -32.55
CA SER A 198 5.38 -8.06 -33.21
C SER A 198 3.87 -8.28 -33.36
N PHE A 199 3.08 -7.91 -32.36
CA PHE A 199 1.63 -8.05 -32.39
C PHE A 199 1.02 -7.19 -33.49
N GLY A 200 1.42 -5.92 -33.63
CA GLY A 200 0.91 -5.07 -34.70
C GLY A 200 1.14 -5.65 -36.09
N GLY A 201 2.31 -6.27 -36.32
CA GLY A 201 2.62 -6.95 -37.58
C GLY A 201 1.80 -8.22 -37.82
N GLN A 202 1.70 -9.11 -36.83
CA GLN A 202 0.98 -10.38 -36.95
C GLN A 202 -0.55 -10.21 -36.96
N ALA A 203 -1.07 -9.32 -36.11
CA ALA A 203 -2.49 -9.03 -36.01
C ALA A 203 -3.00 -8.27 -37.25
N ALA A 204 -2.18 -7.42 -37.88
CA ALA A 204 -2.56 -6.75 -39.13
C ALA A 204 -2.85 -7.74 -40.26
N VAL A 205 -2.18 -8.89 -40.30
CA VAL A 205 -2.43 -9.94 -41.31
C VAL A 205 -3.76 -10.65 -41.05
N GLN A 206 -4.03 -11.01 -39.80
CA GLN A 206 -5.25 -11.72 -39.43
C GLN A 206 -6.50 -10.82 -39.43
N LEU A 207 -6.34 -9.54 -39.12
CA LEU A 207 -7.42 -8.56 -39.00
C LEU A 207 -7.55 -7.64 -40.22
N ALA A 208 -6.86 -7.94 -41.33
CA ALA A 208 -6.79 -7.07 -42.51
C ALA A 208 -8.19 -6.64 -43.01
N ALA A 209 -9.10 -7.59 -43.19
CA ALA A 209 -10.46 -7.31 -43.65
C ALA A 209 -11.24 -6.41 -42.66
N THR A 210 -11.08 -6.65 -41.36
CA THR A 210 -11.72 -5.85 -40.31
C THR A 210 -11.14 -4.43 -40.26
N LEU A 211 -9.83 -4.29 -40.38
CA LEU A 211 -9.15 -2.98 -40.41
C LEU A 211 -9.56 -2.16 -41.64
N ASP A 212 -9.77 -2.80 -42.79
CA ASP A 212 -10.23 -2.10 -44.00
C ASP A 212 -11.67 -1.58 -43.84
N VAL A 213 -12.57 -2.37 -43.23
CA VAL A 213 -13.94 -1.92 -42.91
C VAL A 213 -13.92 -0.73 -41.94
N VAL A 214 -13.08 -0.78 -40.90
CA VAL A 214 -12.95 0.32 -39.93
C VAL A 214 -12.37 1.56 -40.60
N THR A 215 -11.35 1.41 -41.45
CA THR A 215 -10.76 2.53 -42.21
C THR A 215 -11.80 3.18 -43.12
N GLN A 216 -12.58 2.38 -43.85
CA GLN A 216 -13.65 2.89 -44.72
C GLN A 216 -14.70 3.66 -43.92
N LYS A 217 -15.18 3.10 -42.80
CA LYS A 217 -16.17 3.76 -41.95
C LYS A 217 -15.65 5.03 -41.30
N ALA A 218 -14.39 5.06 -40.88
CA ALA A 218 -13.76 6.26 -40.34
C ALA A 218 -13.72 7.37 -41.40
N ASN A 219 -13.39 7.05 -42.64
CA ASN A 219 -13.39 8.01 -43.75
C ASN A 219 -14.80 8.52 -44.09
N GLU A 220 -15.81 7.64 -44.11
CA GLU A 220 -17.22 8.03 -44.30
C GLU A 220 -17.71 9.01 -43.22
N LEU A 221 -17.22 8.85 -41.99
CA LEU A 221 -17.58 9.68 -40.85
C LEU A 221 -16.66 10.92 -40.68
N GLY A 222 -15.68 11.13 -41.56
CA GLY A 222 -14.74 12.25 -41.48
C GLY A 222 -13.74 12.16 -40.32
N VAL A 223 -13.52 10.98 -39.75
CA VAL A 223 -12.57 10.76 -38.65
C VAL A 223 -11.16 10.57 -39.23
N PRO A 224 -10.18 11.40 -38.85
CA PRO A 224 -8.82 11.31 -39.39
C PRO A 224 -8.07 10.12 -38.77
N VAL A 225 -8.02 8.99 -39.47
CA VAL A 225 -7.32 7.76 -39.04
C VAL A 225 -5.94 7.57 -39.71
N GLY A 226 -5.44 8.59 -40.40
CA GLY A 226 -4.20 8.48 -41.18
C GLY A 226 -4.37 7.60 -42.43
N GLY A 227 -3.29 6.96 -42.89
CA GLY A 227 -3.29 6.15 -44.12
C GLY A 227 -3.96 4.78 -44.00
N ARG A 228 -3.83 4.09 -42.85
CA ARG A 228 -4.47 2.80 -42.57
C ARG A 228 -4.58 2.56 -41.07
N THR A 229 -5.70 2.01 -40.60
CA THR A 229 -5.86 1.63 -39.19
C THR A 229 -4.96 0.46 -38.82
N GLN A 230 -4.42 0.46 -37.61
CA GLN A 230 -3.52 -0.58 -37.10
C GLN A 230 -4.12 -1.25 -35.87
N ALA A 231 -3.90 -2.56 -35.75
CA ALA A 231 -4.19 -3.29 -34.52
C ALA A 231 -3.02 -3.12 -33.53
N LEU A 232 -3.32 -2.74 -32.30
CA LEU A 232 -2.33 -2.51 -31.25
C LEU A 232 -2.72 -3.26 -29.97
N LEU A 233 -1.73 -3.57 -29.13
CA LEU A 233 -1.96 -4.03 -27.76
C LEU A 233 -2.12 -2.81 -26.85
N ASP A 234 -3.09 -2.87 -25.94
CA ASP A 234 -3.29 -1.85 -24.92
C ASP A 234 -2.07 -1.71 -23.99
N ALA A 235 -1.98 -0.53 -23.36
CA ALA A 235 -0.84 -0.08 -22.58
C ALA A 235 -0.67 -0.84 -21.26
#